data_AF-A0A4Q6E087-F1
#
_entry.id   AF-A0A4Q6E087-F1
#
_cell.length_a   1.000
_cell.length_b   1.000
_cell.length_c   1.000
_cell.angle_alpha   90.00
_cell.angle_beta   90.00
_cell.angle_gamma   90.00
#
_symmetry.space_group_name_H-M   'P 1'
#
loop_
_entity.id
_entity.type
_entity.pdbx_description
1 polymer ?
#
loop_
_entity_poly.entity_id
_entity_poly.type
_entity_poly.pdbx_seq_one_letter_code
_entity_poly.pdbx_strand_id
1 'polypeptide(L)'
;MRILIVAATAPEIAPLVSDLRFAVFDCDQASHIAPDLKEAYNKYPISTLITGAGMVPTAFALGGHLAKNKYDLAINLGICGSFDRNIPLGEVLEITEDTFAELGAEDDEDFIPMTALGFGEETFKSNYTLPAEMKIKQAAAITVNTVHGNE
;
A
#
# COMPACT_ATOMS: atom_id res chain seq x y z
N MET A 1 15.89 -7.76 10.31
CA MET A 1 14.63 -7.48 9.64
C MET A 1 14.39 -5.98 9.60
N ARG A 2 14.60 -5.36 8.44
CA ARG A 2 14.25 -3.97 8.14
C ARG A 2 12.86 -3.94 7.52
N ILE A 3 11.98 -3.10 8.05
CA ILE A 3 10.59 -3.01 7.62
C ILE A 3 10.36 -1.64 6.97
N LEU A 4 9.70 -1.63 5.82
CA LEU A 4 9.17 -0.44 5.17
C LEU A 4 7.65 -0.42 5.32
N ILE A 5 7.10 0.69 5.81
CA ILE A 5 5.67 1.00 5.72
C ILE A 5 5.51 1.99 4.58
N VAL A 6 4.57 1.74 3.68
CA VAL A 6 4.25 2.59 2.54
C VAL A 6 2.84 3.10 2.75
N ALA A 7 2.61 4.40 2.58
CA ALA A 7 1.29 5.00 2.70
C ALA A 7 1.11 6.08 1.64
N ALA A 8 -0.12 6.30 1.16
CA ALA A 8 -0.38 7.34 0.19
C ALA A 8 -0.26 8.74 0.82
N THR A 9 -0.72 8.90 2.06
CA THR A 9 -0.77 10.20 2.75
C THR A 9 -0.38 10.08 4.23
N ALA A 10 0.20 11.15 4.79
CA ALA A 10 0.58 11.17 6.20
C ALA A 10 -0.59 10.93 7.19
N PRO A 11 -1.82 11.45 6.97
CA PRO A 11 -2.95 11.20 7.87
C PRO A 11 -3.34 9.72 8.01
N GLU A 12 -3.17 8.89 6.99
CA GLU A 12 -3.52 7.46 7.03
C GLU A 12 -2.76 6.68 8.10
N ILE A 13 -1.53 7.12 8.38
CA ILE A 13 -0.64 6.46 9.33
C ILE A 13 -0.31 7.34 10.54
N ALA A 14 -0.94 8.53 10.66
CA ALA A 14 -0.64 9.46 11.74
C ALA A 14 -0.75 8.83 13.14
N PRO A 15 -1.78 8.01 13.46
CA PRO A 15 -1.83 7.31 14.75
C PRO A 15 -0.64 6.37 14.94
N LEU A 16 -0.27 5.62 13.90
CA LEU A 16 0.84 4.67 13.92
C LEU A 16 2.18 5.37 14.13
N VAL A 17 2.41 6.50 13.45
CA VAL A 17 3.61 7.33 13.60
C VAL A 17 3.68 7.94 15.01
N SER A 18 2.56 8.44 15.53
CA SER A 18 2.50 9.05 16.87
C SER A 18 2.81 8.03 17.97
N ASP A 19 2.27 6.81 17.84
CA ASP A 19 2.37 5.75 18.84
C ASP A 19 3.73 5.03 18.79
N LEU A 20 4.25 4.79 17.59
CA LEU A 20 5.46 3.97 17.37
C LEU A 20 6.72 4.79 17.05
N ARG A 21 6.58 6.08 16.68
CA ARG A 21 7.65 7.06 16.44
C ARG A 21 8.84 6.56 15.60
N PHE A 22 8.58 6.07 14.37
CA PHE A 22 9.62 5.66 13.40
C PHE A 22 10.00 6.77 12.41
N ALA A 23 11.11 6.58 11.67
CA ALA A 23 11.57 7.52 10.64
C ALA A 23 10.57 7.61 9.46
N VAL A 24 10.24 8.84 9.06
CA VAL A 24 9.32 9.12 7.95
C VAL A 24 10.08 9.78 6.79
N PHE A 25 9.85 9.26 5.58
CA PHE A 25 10.33 9.77 4.31
C PHE A 25 9.11 10.21 3.49
N ASP A 26 9.03 11.50 3.17
CA ASP A 26 7.93 12.06 2.38
C ASP A 26 8.45 12.52 1.01
N CYS A 27 7.91 11.96 -0.08
CA CYS A 27 8.36 12.29 -1.43
C CYS A 27 7.91 13.68 -1.90
N ASP A 28 6.80 14.20 -1.36
CA ASP A 28 6.24 15.50 -1.74
C ASP A 28 6.85 16.64 -0.91
N GLN A 29 7.30 16.34 0.32
CA GLN A 29 7.82 17.35 1.25
C GLN A 29 9.35 17.33 1.40
N ALA A 30 10.08 16.41 0.75
CA ALA A 30 11.54 16.26 0.83
C ALA A 30 12.11 16.27 2.27
N SER A 31 11.28 15.99 3.28
CA SER A 31 11.61 16.20 4.69
C SER A 31 11.78 14.85 5.37
N HIS A 32 12.92 14.70 6.04
CA HIS A 32 13.16 13.66 7.01
C HIS A 32 12.53 14.11 8.33
N ILE A 33 11.40 13.53 8.71
CA ILE A 33 10.88 13.69 10.08
C ILE A 33 11.38 12.47 10.85
N ALA A 34 12.43 12.67 11.66
CA ALA A 34 12.87 11.70 12.64
C ALA A 34 12.21 12.06 13.98
N PRO A 35 11.07 11.45 14.35
CA PRO A 35 10.53 11.61 15.69
C PRO A 35 11.49 10.99 16.71
N ASP A 36 11.53 11.55 17.93
CA ASP A 36 12.26 10.98 19.06
C ASP A 36 11.74 9.56 19.35
N LEU A 37 12.50 8.55 18.90
CA LEU A 37 12.16 7.12 18.96
C LEU A 37 11.92 6.69 20.41
N LYS A 38 10.75 6.11 20.71
CA LYS A 38 10.54 5.40 21.99
C LYS A 38 11.32 4.08 21.96
N GLU A 39 12.12 3.81 23.00
CA GLU A 39 12.94 2.60 23.15
C GLU A 39 12.17 1.26 23.04
N ALA A 40 10.84 1.26 23.26
CA ALA A 40 10.00 0.06 23.28
C ALA A 40 9.97 -0.72 21.94
N TYR A 41 10.32 -0.09 20.81
CA TYR A 41 10.29 -0.72 19.48
C TYR A 41 11.68 -0.86 18.83
N ASN A 42 12.77 -0.79 19.61
CA ASN A 42 14.15 -0.93 19.12
C ASN A 42 14.52 -2.32 18.53
N LYS A 43 13.58 -3.26 18.42
CA LYS A 43 13.87 -4.62 17.94
C LYS A 43 14.02 -4.69 16.42
N TYR A 44 13.33 -3.83 15.67
CA TYR A 44 13.38 -3.81 14.21
C TYR A 44 13.42 -2.37 13.68
N PRO A 45 14.39 -2.02 12.80
CA PRO A 45 14.39 -0.72 12.13
C PRO A 45 13.19 -0.62 11.17
N ILE A 46 12.26 0.27 11.48
CA ILE A 46 11.08 0.60 10.69
C ILE A 46 11.29 1.95 10.00
N SER A 47 10.98 2.02 8.71
CA SER A 47 10.98 3.24 7.92
C SER A 47 9.63 3.40 7.25
N THR A 48 9.24 4.65 6.98
CA THR A 48 7.97 4.94 6.31
C THR A 48 8.18 5.76 5.06
N LEU A 49 7.50 5.41 3.97
CA LEU A 49 7.49 6.17 2.73
C LEU A 49 6.06 6.68 2.45
N ILE A 50 5.89 7.99 2.47
CA ILE A 50 4.70 8.66 1.93
C ILE A 50 4.92 8.85 0.43
N THR A 51 3.99 8.34 -0.37
CA THR A 51 4.14 8.29 -1.83
C THR A 51 3.29 9.27 -2.60
N GLY A 52 2.25 9.85 -2.00
CA GLY A 52 1.15 10.48 -2.72
C GLY A 52 0.09 9.46 -3.14
N ALA A 53 -1.12 9.95 -3.44
CA ALA A 53 -2.28 9.11 -3.79
C ALA A 53 -2.26 8.67 -5.27
N GLY A 54 -2.50 7.39 -5.52
CA GLY A 54 -2.59 6.79 -6.85
C GLY A 54 -1.44 5.84 -7.20
N MET A 55 -1.63 5.01 -8.23
CA MET A 55 -0.67 3.95 -8.57
C MET A 55 0.66 4.50 -9.11
N VAL A 56 0.62 5.58 -9.91
CA VAL A 56 1.81 6.19 -10.54
C VAL A 56 2.75 6.82 -9.51
N PRO A 57 2.29 7.72 -8.60
CA PRO A 57 3.17 8.29 -7.59
C PRO A 57 3.71 7.23 -6.62
N THR A 58 2.89 6.24 -6.25
CA THR A 58 3.31 5.06 -5.49
C THR A 58 4.45 4.29 -6.18
N ALA A 59 4.29 3.93 -7.45
CA ALA A 59 5.30 3.20 -8.21
C ALA A 59 6.60 4.00 -8.37
N PHE A 60 6.50 5.30 -8.68
CA PHE A 60 7.66 6.18 -8.85
C PHE A 60 8.46 6.33 -7.55
N ALA A 61 7.79 6.63 -6.44
CA ALA A 61 8.40 6.78 -5.13
C ALA A 61 9.06 5.48 -4.65
N LEU A 62 8.36 4.35 -4.78
CA LEU A 62 8.91 3.03 -4.43
C LEU A 62 10.13 2.68 -5.29
N GLY A 63 10.06 2.87 -6.60
CA GLY A 63 11.17 2.60 -7.50
C GLY A 63 12.43 3.38 -7.10
N GLY A 64 12.30 4.68 -6.85
CA GLY A 64 13.41 5.52 -6.40
C GLY A 64 13.95 5.15 -5.02
N HIS A 65 13.06 4.80 -4.08
CA HIS A 65 13.43 4.46 -2.70
C HIS A 65 14.12 3.08 -2.60
N LEU A 66 13.54 2.06 -3.24
CA LEU A 66 14.04 0.68 -3.20
C LEU A 66 15.30 0.46 -4.07
N ALA A 67 15.59 1.38 -5.00
CA ALA A 67 16.88 1.40 -5.69
C ALA A 67 18.05 1.69 -4.74
N LYS A 68 17.82 2.47 -3.68
CA LYS A 68 18.85 2.93 -2.72
C LYS A 68 18.80 2.20 -1.39
N ASN A 69 17.64 1.65 -1.03
CA ASN A 69 17.37 1.05 0.26
C ASN A 69 16.92 -0.40 0.12
N LYS A 70 17.37 -1.27 1.03
CA LYS A 70 16.96 -2.68 1.10
C LYS A 70 16.13 -2.91 2.35
N TYR A 71 15.05 -3.66 2.19
CA TYR A 71 14.12 -4.05 3.24
C TYR A 71 13.85 -5.55 3.16
N ASP A 72 13.58 -6.15 4.31
CA ASP A 72 13.21 -7.55 4.43
C ASP A 72 11.68 -7.74 4.31
N LEU A 73 10.91 -6.68 4.61
CA LEU A 73 9.46 -6.63 4.52
C LEU A 73 9.02 -5.21 4.12
N ALA A 74 8.09 -5.11 3.16
CA ALA A 74 7.40 -3.88 2.82
C ALA A 74 5.89 -4.08 3.00
N ILE A 75 5.22 -3.15 3.66
CA ILE A 75 3.79 -3.19 3.95
C ILE A 75 3.17 -1.95 3.33
N ASN A 76 2.26 -2.14 2.37
CA ASN A 76 1.39 -1.06 1.92
C ASN A 76 0.23 -0.93 2.92
N LEU A 77 0.15 0.21 3.58
CA LEU A 77 -0.82 0.49 4.64
C LEU A 77 -1.55 1.79 4.31
N GLY A 78 -2.86 1.70 4.18
CA GLY A 78 -3.72 2.84 3.88
C GLY A 78 -5.18 2.50 4.11
N ILE A 79 -6.05 3.42 3.70
CA ILE A 79 -7.49 3.19 3.72
C ILE A 79 -7.98 2.65 2.37
N CYS A 80 -9.09 1.91 2.38
CA CYS A 80 -9.76 1.47 1.17
C CYS A 80 -11.29 1.61 1.29
N GLY A 81 -11.96 1.62 0.15
CA GLY A 81 -13.39 1.35 0.07
C GLY A 81 -13.66 -0.14 -0.07
N SER A 82 -14.89 -0.56 0.25
CA SER A 82 -15.34 -1.95 0.06
C SER A 82 -16.64 -1.99 -0.73
N PHE A 83 -16.70 -2.87 -1.73
CA PHE A 83 -17.96 -3.24 -2.40
C PHE A 83 -18.77 -4.24 -1.57
N ASP A 84 -18.12 -5.01 -0.69
CA ASP A 84 -18.81 -5.88 0.25
C ASP A 84 -19.32 -5.06 1.43
N ARG A 85 -20.65 -4.84 1.45
CA ARG A 85 -21.36 -4.12 2.51
C ARG A 85 -21.38 -4.85 3.86
N ASN A 86 -20.95 -6.11 3.91
CA ASN A 86 -20.81 -6.85 5.16
C ASN A 86 -19.49 -6.58 5.88
N ILE A 87 -18.55 -5.85 5.26
CA ILE A 87 -17.31 -5.41 5.90
C ILE A 87 -17.59 -4.11 6.65
N PRO A 88 -17.51 -4.10 8.00
CA PRO A 88 -17.74 -2.89 8.78
C PRO A 88 -16.69 -1.82 8.51
N LEU A 89 -17.08 -0.54 8.65
CA LEU A 89 -16.11 0.57 8.64
C LEU A 89 -15.11 0.39 9.79
N GLY A 90 -13.83 0.56 9.48
CA GLY A 90 -12.72 0.38 10.42
C GLY A 90 -12.24 -1.06 10.58
N GLU A 91 -12.84 -2.03 9.87
CA GLU A 91 -12.31 -3.39 9.79
C GLU A 91 -10.94 -3.39 9.10
N VAL A 92 -9.96 -4.07 9.71
CA VAL A 92 -8.61 -4.25 9.14
C VAL A 92 -8.59 -5.53 8.31
N LEU A 93 -8.09 -5.42 7.08
CA LEU A 93 -7.99 -6.54 6.15
C LEU A 93 -6.54 -6.80 5.75
N GLU A 94 -6.21 -8.07 5.57
CA GLU A 94 -4.98 -8.51 4.89
C GLU A 94 -5.31 -8.69 3.41
N ILE A 95 -4.73 -7.87 2.54
CA ILE A 95 -4.86 -8.04 1.10
C ILE A 95 -3.88 -9.10 0.63
N THR A 96 -4.40 -10.25 0.18
CA THR A 96 -3.58 -11.38 -0.30
C THR A 96 -3.36 -11.36 -1.81
N GLU A 97 -4.25 -10.68 -2.53
CA GLU A 97 -4.27 -10.53 -3.99
C GLU A 97 -4.82 -9.14 -4.33
N ASP A 98 -4.20 -8.47 -5.30
CA ASP A 98 -4.61 -7.14 -5.78
C ASP A 98 -4.56 -7.12 -7.31
N THR A 99 -5.57 -6.53 -7.94
CA THR A 99 -5.69 -6.42 -9.39
C THR A 99 -5.77 -4.95 -9.80
N PHE A 100 -4.93 -4.51 -10.74
CA PHE A 100 -5.10 -3.22 -11.39
C PHE A 100 -6.28 -3.28 -12.36
N ALA A 101 -7.47 -2.84 -11.91
CA ALA A 101 -8.70 -3.01 -12.68
C ALA A 101 -8.73 -2.22 -13.99
N GLU A 102 -7.95 -1.14 -14.07
CA GLU A 102 -7.87 -0.23 -15.23
C GLU A 102 -6.67 -0.53 -16.15
N LEU A 103 -5.89 -1.59 -15.88
CA LEU A 103 -4.68 -1.89 -16.64
C LEU A 103 -4.97 -2.80 -17.85
N GLY A 104 -5.23 -2.19 -19.00
CA GLY A 104 -5.60 -2.89 -20.24
C GLY A 104 -5.83 -1.92 -21.41
N ALA A 105 -6.64 -2.36 -22.38
CA ALA A 105 -7.08 -1.55 -23.51
C ALA A 105 -8.60 -1.59 -23.64
N GLU A 106 -9.20 -0.48 -24.05
CA GLU A 106 -10.62 -0.41 -24.40
C GLU A 106 -10.83 -0.77 -25.88
N ASP A 107 -11.90 -1.51 -26.17
CA ASP A 107 -12.40 -1.82 -27.51
C ASP A 107 -13.92 -1.57 -27.53
N ASP A 108 -14.31 -0.37 -27.95
CA ASP A 108 -15.66 0.17 -27.79
C ASP A 108 -16.17 0.09 -26.33
N GLU A 109 -17.13 -0.80 -26.05
CA GLU A 109 -17.71 -1.02 -24.72
C GLU A 109 -17.00 -2.15 -23.95
N ASP A 110 -16.07 -2.86 -24.59
CA ASP A 110 -15.34 -3.98 -24.02
C ASP A 110 -13.99 -3.49 -23.44
N PHE A 111 -13.55 -4.16 -22.36
CA PHE A 111 -12.22 -3.96 -21.79
C PHE A 111 -11.38 -5.22 -21.96
N ILE A 112 -10.21 -5.07 -22.58
CA ILE A 112 -9.25 -6.14 -22.83
C ILE A 112 -8.12 -6.05 -21.80
N PRO A 113 -7.99 -7.03 -20.87
CA PRO A 113 -6.97 -6.99 -19.83
C PRO A 113 -5.55 -7.21 -20.38
N MET A 114 -4.54 -6.81 -19.61
CA MET A 114 -3.12 -6.89 -19.99
C MET A 114 -2.66 -8.31 -20.33
N THR A 115 -3.15 -9.31 -19.58
CA THR A 115 -2.92 -10.74 -19.85
C THR A 115 -3.43 -11.17 -21.23
N ALA A 116 -4.62 -10.72 -21.65
CA ALA A 116 -5.19 -11.05 -22.96
C ALA A 116 -4.45 -10.37 -24.11
N LEU A 117 -3.90 -9.18 -23.88
CA LEU A 117 -3.05 -8.46 -24.83
C LEU A 117 -1.64 -9.07 -24.95
N GLY A 118 -1.23 -9.92 -24.01
CA GLY A 118 0.12 -10.50 -23.96
C GLY A 118 1.20 -9.51 -23.51
N PHE A 119 0.82 -8.48 -22.75
CA PHE A 119 1.71 -7.38 -22.34
C PHE A 119 2.11 -7.41 -20.86
N GLY A 120 1.65 -8.41 -20.10
CA GLY A 120 2.03 -8.61 -18.72
C GLY A 120 0.88 -9.12 -17.87
N GLU A 121 1.05 -8.98 -16.55
CA GLU A 121 0.06 -9.36 -15.54
C GLU A 121 -0.58 -8.10 -14.95
N GLU A 122 -1.88 -8.16 -14.69
CA GLU A 122 -2.62 -7.13 -13.94
C GLU A 122 -2.91 -7.53 -12.48
N THR A 123 -2.77 -8.82 -12.14
CA THR A 123 -3.08 -9.37 -10.81
C THR A 123 -1.81 -9.83 -10.11
N PHE A 124 -1.60 -9.37 -8.88
CA PHE A 124 -0.42 -9.62 -8.08
C PHE A 124 -0.78 -10.19 -6.71
N LYS A 125 0.02 -11.14 -6.23
CA LYS A 125 -0.17 -11.78 -4.91
C LYS A 125 0.92 -11.36 -3.95
N SER A 126 0.55 -11.20 -2.69
CA SER A 126 1.54 -11.03 -1.63
C SER A 126 2.48 -12.24 -1.59
N ASN A 127 3.79 -11.99 -1.52
CA ASN A 127 4.79 -13.02 -1.28
C ASN A 127 5.05 -13.26 0.22
N TYR A 128 4.29 -12.60 1.08
CA TYR A 128 4.36 -12.72 2.53
C TYR A 128 2.98 -13.10 3.09
N THR A 129 2.98 -14.03 4.05
CA THR A 129 1.77 -14.44 4.78
C THR A 129 1.87 -13.93 6.21
N LEU A 130 0.86 -13.18 6.67
CA LEU A 130 0.85 -12.74 8.07
C LEU A 130 0.71 -13.94 9.03
N PRO A 131 1.30 -13.87 10.23
CA PRO A 131 1.14 -14.90 11.24
C PRO A 131 -0.34 -15.11 11.57
N ALA A 132 -0.79 -16.38 11.60
CA ALA A 132 -2.19 -16.73 11.84
C ALA A 132 -2.73 -16.23 13.18
N GLU A 133 -1.84 -15.98 14.16
CA GLU A 133 -2.15 -15.43 15.47
C GLU A 133 -2.73 -14.01 15.41
N MET A 134 -2.47 -13.25 14.33
CA MET A 134 -3.00 -11.90 14.15
C MET A 134 -4.52 -11.90 13.89
N LYS A 135 -5.08 -13.01 13.39
CA LYS A 135 -6.53 -13.18 13.14
C LYS A 135 -7.15 -12.05 12.30
N ILE A 136 -6.43 -11.57 11.29
CA ILE A 136 -6.92 -10.54 10.36
C ILE A 136 -7.67 -11.23 9.22
N LYS A 137 -8.82 -10.68 8.82
CA LYS A 137 -9.60 -11.22 7.69
C LYS A 137 -8.85 -10.97 6.38
N GLN A 138 -8.71 -12.00 5.57
CA GLN A 138 -8.12 -11.91 4.24
C GLN A 138 -9.14 -11.45 3.19
N ALA A 139 -8.69 -10.66 2.23
CA ALA A 139 -9.51 -10.18 1.11
C ALA A 139 -8.65 -10.03 -0.16
N ALA A 140 -9.33 -10.01 -1.31
CA ALA A 140 -8.77 -9.51 -2.56
C ALA A 140 -9.11 -8.02 -2.71
N ALA A 141 -8.22 -7.26 -3.34
CA ALA A 141 -8.39 -5.84 -3.62
C ALA A 141 -8.40 -5.57 -5.13
N ILE A 142 -8.86 -4.37 -5.48
CA ILE A 142 -8.60 -3.78 -6.79
C ILE A 142 -7.96 -2.41 -6.59
N THR A 143 -6.92 -2.14 -7.37
CA THR A 143 -6.29 -0.82 -7.46
C THR A 143 -6.83 -0.07 -8.66
N VAL A 144 -7.24 1.17 -8.42
CA VAL A 144 -7.79 2.10 -9.42
C VAL A 144 -7.15 3.47 -9.27
N ASN A 145 -7.07 4.24 -10.36
CA ASN A 145 -6.72 5.67 -10.30
C ASN A 145 -7.97 6.55 -10.29
N THR A 146 -9.11 6.03 -10.74
CA THR A 146 -10.36 6.77 -10.71
C THR A 146 -11.16 6.45 -9.45
N VAL A 147 -11.93 7.43 -8.98
CA VAL A 147 -12.93 7.19 -7.95
C VAL A 147 -14.23 6.78 -8.63
N HIS A 148 -14.77 5.63 -8.25
CA HIS A 148 -16.10 5.21 -8.67
C HIS A 148 -17.13 6.10 -7.95
N GLY A 149 -17.78 6.98 -8.69
CA GLY A 149 -18.82 7.85 -8.16
C GLY A 149 -19.80 8.23 -9.26
N ASN A 150 -21.03 7.73 -9.14
CA ASN A 150 -22.18 8.19 -9.92
C ASN A 150 -23.11 9.07 -9.04
N GLU A 151 -22.59 9.61 -7.94
CA GLU A 151 -23.28 10.59 -7.07
C GLU A 151 -22.59 11.94 -7.12
#